data_AF-X1N7V6-F1
#
_entry.id   AF-X1N7V6-F1
#
_cell.length_a   1.000
_cell.length_b   1.000
_cell.length_c   1.000
_cell.angle_alpha   90.00
_cell.angle_beta   90.00
_cell.angle_gamma   90.00
#
_symmetry.space_group_name_H-M   'P 1'
#
loop_
_entity.id
_entity.type
_entity.pdbx_description
1 polymer ?
#
loop_
_entity_poly.entity_id
_entity_poly.type
_entity_poly.pdbx_seq_one_letter_code
_entity_poly.pdbx_strand_id
1 'polypeptide(L)'
;LVWNSSDKSNVKTLCIARTSQGNVISEWDIERATQDEYYKNYFTLKEYLDKGSSNGLLDVVRCIRPLIEKNLRMRFPGQFKTNDWLGDMLSNIRKSEEQDPLSRLKPSLQELSDINEYSKQFHHDQNPDADSHPINDIELKTYVERTLNVISCVYKLRCQGE
;
A
#
# COMPACT_ATOMS: atom_id res chain seq x y z
N LEU A 1 -22.21 25.16 32.01
CA LEU A 1 -20.84 24.59 31.97
C LEU A 1 -19.98 25.46 31.06
N VAL A 2 -18.72 25.69 31.42
CA VAL A 2 -17.76 26.57 30.70
C VAL A 2 -17.60 26.23 29.21
N TRP A 3 -17.93 24.99 28.84
CA TRP A 3 -17.87 24.44 27.47
C TRP A 3 -18.99 24.92 26.52
N ASN A 4 -20.01 25.62 27.01
CA ASN A 4 -21.14 26.05 26.18
C ASN A 4 -20.85 27.35 25.39
N SER A 5 -19.82 28.10 25.79
CA SER A 5 -19.42 29.38 25.18
C SER A 5 -18.10 29.29 24.39
N SER A 6 -17.49 28.12 24.30
CA SER A 6 -16.26 27.92 23.54
C SER A 6 -16.53 27.88 22.05
N ASP A 7 -15.70 28.59 21.29
CA ASP A 7 -15.74 28.60 19.83
C ASP A 7 -15.43 27.21 19.27
N LYS A 8 -16.47 26.56 18.73
CA LYS A 8 -16.38 25.20 18.19
C LYS A 8 -15.67 25.14 16.82
N SER A 9 -15.30 26.28 16.24
CA SER A 9 -14.56 26.32 14.98
C SER A 9 -13.06 26.03 15.13
N ASN A 10 -12.52 26.07 16.36
CA ASN A 10 -11.11 25.86 16.66
C ASN A 10 -10.88 24.60 17.53
N VAL A 11 -11.41 23.46 17.06
CA VAL A 11 -11.17 22.16 17.71
C VAL A 11 -9.90 21.55 17.12
N LYS A 12 -8.93 21.23 17.98
CA LYS A 12 -7.70 20.51 17.60
C LYS A 12 -7.77 19.07 18.10
N THR A 13 -7.39 18.13 17.24
CA THR A 13 -7.15 16.73 17.60
C THR A 13 -5.74 16.61 18.16
N LEU A 14 -5.61 15.96 19.33
CA LEU A 14 -4.34 15.83 20.05
C LEU A 14 -4.08 14.35 20.38
N CYS A 15 -2.81 13.95 20.43
CA CYS A 15 -2.36 12.65 20.90
C CYS A 15 -1.23 12.79 21.92
N ILE A 16 -0.96 11.72 22.67
CA ILE A 16 0.20 11.62 23.55
C ILE A 16 1.30 10.90 22.76
N ALA A 17 2.38 11.60 22.44
CA ALA A 17 3.53 11.06 21.73
C ALA A 17 4.69 10.82 22.71
N ARG A 18 5.42 9.71 22.53
CA ARG A 18 6.59 9.37 23.34
C ARG A 18 7.83 10.06 22.78
N THR A 19 8.65 10.62 23.66
CA THR A 19 9.95 11.23 23.34
C THR A 19 11.04 10.59 24.20
N SER A 20 12.31 10.93 23.94
CA SER A 20 13.44 10.47 24.76
C SER A 20 13.39 10.95 26.21
N GLN A 21 12.63 12.01 26.51
CA GLN A 21 12.53 12.63 27.83
C GLN A 21 11.19 12.36 28.53
N GLY A 22 10.27 11.60 27.92
CA GLY A 22 8.96 11.29 28.51
C GLY A 22 7.84 11.25 27.47
N ASN A 23 6.70 11.86 27.80
CA ASN A 23 5.54 11.95 26.92
C ASN A 23 5.17 13.42 26.71
N VAL A 24 4.76 13.76 25.49
CA VAL A 24 4.30 15.10 25.12
C VAL A 24 2.90 15.02 24.52
N ILE A 25 2.11 16.07 24.72
CA ILE A 25 0.86 16.26 23.98
C ILE A 25 1.23 16.93 22.65
N SER A 26 0.83 16.31 21.54
CA SER A 26 1.12 16.78 20.19
C SER A 26 -0.16 16.80 19.35
N GLU A 27 -0.15 17.54 18.25
CA GLU A 27 -1.26 17.49 17.28
C GLU A 27 -1.37 16.10 16.67
N TRP A 28 -2.60 15.61 16.58
CA TRP A 28 -2.92 14.32 15.99
C TRP A 28 -3.61 14.54 14.65
N ASP A 29 -2.98 14.06 13.60
CA ASP A 29 -3.60 13.99 12.28
C ASP A 29 -4.60 12.82 12.25
N ILE A 30 -5.85 13.13 12.61
CA ILE A 30 -6.93 12.13 12.65
C ILE A 30 -7.25 11.57 11.27
N GLU A 31 -7.10 12.37 10.23
CA GLU A 31 -7.32 11.96 8.85
C GLU A 31 -6.30 10.90 8.46
N ARG A 32 -5.02 11.17 8.68
CA ARG A 32 -3.94 10.18 8.49
C ARG A 32 -4.11 8.96 9.38
N ALA A 33 -4.54 9.13 10.63
CA ALA A 33 -4.66 8.01 11.57
C ALA A 33 -5.81 7.06 11.21
N THR A 34 -6.94 7.60 10.77
CA THR A 34 -8.15 6.85 10.35
C THR A 34 -8.13 6.46 8.89
N GLN A 35 -7.13 6.93 8.13
CA GLN A 35 -6.99 6.64 6.71
C GLN A 35 -6.91 5.13 6.47
N ASP A 36 -7.64 4.67 5.45
CA ASP A 36 -7.51 3.29 4.99
C ASP A 36 -6.04 3.02 4.67
N GLU A 37 -5.54 1.89 5.16
CA GLU A 37 -4.19 1.41 4.92
C GLU A 37 -3.81 1.41 3.43
N TYR A 38 -4.77 1.26 2.52
CA TYR A 38 -4.56 1.48 1.08
C TYR A 38 -3.90 2.84 0.80
N TYR A 39 -4.48 3.93 1.31
CA TYR A 39 -3.94 5.27 1.06
C TYR A 39 -2.66 5.51 1.85
N LYS A 40 -2.53 4.96 3.08
CA LYS A 40 -1.27 5.03 3.84
C LYS A 40 -0.12 4.45 3.02
N ASN A 41 -0.30 3.25 2.48
CA ASN A 41 0.71 2.60 1.65
C ASN A 41 0.98 3.39 0.37
N TYR A 42 -0.06 3.90 -0.29
CA TYR A 42 0.09 4.72 -1.49
C TYR A 42 0.93 5.98 -1.23
N PHE A 43 0.62 6.73 -0.17
CA PHE A 43 1.32 7.96 0.16
C PHE A 43 2.74 7.70 0.68
N THR A 44 2.99 6.62 1.42
CA THR A 44 4.35 6.21 1.79
C THR A 44 5.21 5.96 0.55
N LEU A 45 4.68 5.20 -0.43
CA LEU A 45 5.38 4.95 -1.69
C LEU A 45 5.61 6.23 -2.49
N LYS A 46 4.61 7.11 -2.54
CA LYS A 46 4.71 8.36 -3.29
C LYS A 46 5.70 9.34 -2.65
N GLU A 47 5.66 9.49 -1.33
CA GLU A 47 6.60 10.32 -0.57
C GLU A 47 8.03 9.81 -0.72
N TYR A 48 8.24 8.49 -0.72
CA TYR A 48 9.54 7.90 -1.00
C TYR A 48 10.11 8.32 -2.36
N LEU A 49 9.30 8.34 -3.42
CA LEU A 49 9.76 8.80 -4.74
C LEU A 49 10.09 10.30 -4.77
N ASP A 50 9.36 11.10 -4.01
CA ASP A 50 9.48 12.55 -4.03
C ASP A 50 10.61 13.07 -3.12
N LYS A 51 10.84 12.42 -1.98
CA LYS A 51 11.76 12.89 -0.92
C LYS A 51 12.79 11.86 -0.45
N GLY A 52 12.71 10.61 -0.90
CA GLY A 52 13.47 9.49 -0.32
C GLY A 52 12.82 8.94 0.96
N SER A 53 13.46 7.95 1.60
CA SER A 53 12.89 7.30 2.78
C SER A 53 13.24 8.04 4.08
N SER A 54 12.22 8.36 4.87
CA SER A 54 12.36 8.94 6.22
C SER A 54 12.43 7.89 7.34
N ASN A 55 11.72 6.76 7.17
CA ASN A 55 11.57 5.73 8.21
C ASN A 55 12.36 4.44 7.89
N GLY A 56 13.12 4.41 6.79
CA GLY A 56 13.90 3.25 6.33
C GLY A 56 13.31 2.59 5.08
N LEU A 57 14.17 1.99 4.26
CA LEU A 57 13.76 1.38 2.98
C LEU A 57 12.85 0.16 3.19
N LEU A 58 12.98 -0.51 4.34
CA LEU A 58 12.20 -1.70 4.68
C LEU A 58 10.71 -1.40 4.84
N ASP A 59 10.38 -0.26 5.46
CA ASP A 59 8.99 0.17 5.61
C ASP A 59 8.36 0.51 4.26
N VAL A 60 9.14 1.09 3.35
CA VAL A 60 8.70 1.42 1.99
C VAL A 60 8.41 0.14 1.19
N VAL A 61 9.32 -0.83 1.16
CA VAL A 61 9.13 -2.06 0.37
C VAL A 61 7.94 -2.88 0.89
N ARG A 62 7.70 -2.89 2.21
CA ARG A 62 6.55 -3.58 2.84
C ARG A 62 5.19 -2.97 2.48
N CYS A 63 5.15 -1.74 1.97
CA CYS A 63 3.92 -1.12 1.48
C CYS A 63 3.48 -1.65 0.11
N ILE A 64 4.39 -2.25 -0.68
CA ILE A 64 4.12 -2.64 -2.08
C ILE A 64 3.00 -3.66 -2.19
N ARG A 65 3.13 -4.81 -1.52
CA ARG A 65 2.15 -5.90 -1.64
C ARG A 65 0.77 -5.54 -1.09
N PRO A 66 0.64 -5.00 0.14
CA PRO A 66 -0.67 -4.66 0.67
C PRO A 66 -1.41 -3.62 -0.19
N LEU A 67 -0.67 -2.69 -0.82
CA LEU A 67 -1.26 -1.71 -1.73
C LEU A 67 -1.86 -2.37 -2.98
N ILE A 68 -1.11 -3.27 -3.64
CA ILE A 68 -1.59 -4.00 -4.81
C ILE A 68 -2.75 -4.92 -4.45
N GLU A 69 -2.63 -5.67 -3.35
CA GLU A 69 -3.65 -6.60 -2.87
C GLU A 69 -4.98 -5.89 -2.57
N LYS A 70 -4.94 -4.75 -1.85
CA LYS A 70 -6.15 -3.94 -1.61
C LYS A 70 -6.71 -3.35 -2.91
N ASN A 71 -5.84 -2.86 -3.81
CA ASN A 71 -6.27 -2.36 -5.12
C ASN A 71 -7.06 -3.42 -5.92
N LEU A 72 -6.53 -4.65 -5.98
CA LEU A 72 -7.17 -5.76 -6.69
C LEU A 72 -8.51 -6.15 -6.06
N ARG A 73 -8.60 -6.23 -4.72
CA ARG A 73 -9.87 -6.52 -4.02
C ARG A 73 -10.95 -5.46 -4.28
N MET A 74 -10.57 -4.18 -4.29
CA MET A 74 -11.52 -3.10 -4.59
C MET A 74 -12.01 -3.14 -6.04
N ARG A 75 -11.16 -3.55 -6.98
CA ARG A 75 -11.46 -3.55 -8.41
C ARG A 75 -12.17 -4.80 -8.90
N PHE A 76 -12.00 -5.92 -8.21
CA PHE A 76 -12.63 -7.20 -8.52
C PHE A 76 -13.36 -7.76 -7.29
N PRO A 77 -14.47 -7.14 -6.84
CA PRO A 77 -15.21 -7.61 -5.68
C PRO A 77 -15.65 -9.06 -5.83
N GLY A 78 -15.42 -9.87 -4.79
CA GLY A 78 -15.81 -11.28 -4.74
C GLY A 78 -14.89 -12.25 -5.51
N GLN A 79 -13.86 -11.76 -6.21
CA GLN A 79 -12.94 -12.62 -6.97
C GLN A 79 -11.76 -13.15 -6.13
N PHE A 80 -11.49 -12.52 -4.98
CA PHE A 80 -10.40 -12.89 -4.08
C PHE A 80 -10.94 -13.08 -2.66
N LYS A 81 -10.34 -14.03 -1.95
CA LYS A 81 -10.64 -14.27 -0.53
C LYS A 81 -9.95 -13.24 0.36
N THR A 82 -10.44 -13.13 1.59
CA THR A 82 -9.83 -12.26 2.61
C THR A 82 -8.41 -12.66 2.97
N ASN A 83 -8.06 -13.94 2.86
CA ASN A 83 -6.74 -14.48 3.17
C ASN A 83 -5.83 -14.70 1.94
N ASP A 84 -6.30 -14.41 0.72
CA ASP A 84 -5.46 -14.55 -0.48
C ASP A 84 -4.32 -13.52 -0.42
N TRP A 85 -3.08 -13.98 -0.55
CA TRP A 85 -1.94 -13.08 -0.70
C TRP A 85 -1.72 -12.73 -2.18
N LEU A 86 -0.85 -11.75 -2.47
CA LEU A 86 -0.58 -11.36 -3.86
C LEU A 86 -0.21 -12.57 -4.74
N GLY A 87 0.59 -13.51 -4.23
CA GLY A 87 0.91 -14.74 -4.95
C GLY A 87 -0.32 -15.60 -5.33
N ASP A 88 -1.29 -15.72 -4.42
CA ASP A 88 -2.55 -16.45 -4.68
C ASP A 88 -3.40 -15.71 -5.71
N MET A 89 -3.49 -14.38 -5.59
CA MET A 89 -4.21 -13.55 -6.56
C MET A 89 -3.61 -13.70 -7.97
N LEU A 90 -2.29 -13.73 -8.11
CA LEU A 90 -1.62 -13.95 -9.39
C LEU A 90 -1.87 -15.35 -9.94
N SER A 91 -1.94 -16.36 -9.08
CA SER A 91 -2.33 -17.72 -9.45
C SER A 91 -3.76 -17.76 -10.00
N ASN A 92 -4.70 -17.07 -9.34
CA ASN A 92 -6.09 -16.97 -9.79
C ASN A 92 -6.19 -16.24 -11.14
N ILE A 93 -5.49 -15.10 -11.31
CA ILE A 93 -5.44 -14.37 -12.58
C ILE A 93 -4.89 -15.26 -13.71
N ARG A 94 -3.82 -16.03 -13.44
CA ARG A 94 -3.23 -16.93 -14.44
C ARG A 94 -4.20 -18.03 -14.87
N LYS A 95 -5.00 -18.55 -13.95
CA LYS A 95 -5.97 -19.64 -14.18
C LYS A 95 -7.32 -19.16 -14.74
N SER A 96 -7.58 -17.85 -14.71
CA SER A 96 -8.85 -17.28 -15.19
C SER A 96 -9.12 -17.61 -16.66
N GLU A 97 -10.36 -17.95 -16.97
CA GLU A 97 -10.85 -18.18 -18.34
C GLU A 97 -11.22 -16.85 -19.01
N GLU A 98 -11.44 -16.81 -20.34
CA GLU A 98 -11.67 -15.55 -21.06
C GLU A 98 -12.89 -14.77 -20.54
N GLN A 99 -13.95 -15.49 -20.13
CA GLN A 99 -15.17 -14.92 -19.57
C GLN A 99 -15.06 -14.47 -18.11
N ASP A 100 -13.98 -14.82 -17.41
CA ASP A 100 -13.73 -14.40 -16.02
C ASP A 100 -13.28 -12.93 -16.00
N PRO A 101 -13.85 -12.06 -15.14
CA PRO A 101 -13.37 -10.69 -14.95
C PRO A 101 -11.86 -10.54 -14.76
N LEU A 102 -11.20 -11.52 -14.11
CA LEU A 102 -9.76 -11.54 -13.87
C LEU A 102 -8.92 -11.69 -15.15
N SER A 103 -9.51 -12.18 -16.25
CA SER A 103 -8.81 -12.34 -17.54
C SER A 103 -8.27 -11.01 -18.07
N ARG A 104 -8.94 -9.90 -17.72
CA ARG A 104 -8.55 -8.53 -18.04
C ARG A 104 -7.21 -8.12 -17.44
N LEU A 105 -6.74 -8.83 -16.41
CA LEU A 105 -5.43 -8.59 -15.77
C LEU A 105 -4.29 -9.37 -16.42
N LYS A 106 -4.57 -10.33 -17.32
CA LYS A 106 -3.54 -11.12 -17.99
C LYS A 106 -2.45 -10.28 -18.68
N PRO A 107 -2.77 -9.15 -19.37
CA PRO A 107 -1.73 -8.30 -19.96
C PRO A 107 -0.76 -7.70 -18.94
N SER A 108 -1.17 -7.52 -17.68
CA SER A 108 -0.34 -7.00 -16.59
C SER A 108 0.23 -8.09 -15.68
N LEU A 109 -0.04 -9.37 -15.97
CA LEU A 109 0.32 -10.49 -15.09
C LEU A 109 1.83 -10.61 -14.91
N GLN A 110 2.62 -10.40 -15.98
CA GLN A 110 4.08 -10.44 -15.89
C GLN A 110 4.59 -9.34 -14.97
N GLU A 111 4.13 -8.11 -15.17
CA GLU A 111 4.52 -6.94 -14.38
C GLU A 111 4.20 -7.14 -12.89
N LEU A 112 2.98 -7.60 -12.58
CA LEU A 112 2.59 -7.92 -11.21
C LEU A 112 3.42 -9.06 -10.60
N SER A 113 3.80 -10.05 -11.42
CA SER A 113 4.63 -11.17 -10.96
C SER A 113 6.03 -10.72 -10.61
N ASP A 114 6.65 -9.86 -11.41
CA ASP A 114 7.98 -9.29 -11.14
C ASP A 114 7.98 -8.47 -9.84
N ILE A 115 6.96 -7.62 -9.66
CA ILE A 115 6.82 -6.81 -8.44
C ILE A 115 6.63 -7.72 -7.21
N ASN A 116 5.85 -8.78 -7.33
CA ASN A 116 5.68 -9.76 -6.26
C ASN A 116 6.98 -10.51 -5.93
N GLU A 117 7.74 -10.91 -6.96
CA GLU A 117 9.01 -11.65 -6.81
C GLU A 117 10.10 -10.82 -6.11
N TYR A 118 10.12 -9.51 -6.37
CA TYR A 118 10.98 -8.59 -5.64
C TYR A 118 10.51 -8.41 -4.20
N SER A 119 9.26 -8.00 -4.01
CA SER A 119 8.74 -7.60 -2.69
C SER A 119 8.62 -8.76 -1.70
N LYS A 120 8.39 -10.00 -2.15
CA LYS A 120 8.29 -11.18 -1.27
C LYS A 120 9.53 -11.42 -0.39
N GLN A 121 10.70 -10.96 -0.82
CA GLN A 121 11.97 -11.14 -0.12
C GLN A 121 11.99 -10.41 1.23
N PHE A 122 11.10 -9.43 1.42
CA PHE A 122 11.04 -8.54 2.58
C PHE A 122 9.80 -8.80 3.48
N HIS A 123 9.07 -9.89 3.21
CA HIS A 123 7.94 -10.34 4.03
C HIS A 123 8.36 -11.49 4.94
N HIS A 124 8.22 -11.30 6.25
CA HIS A 124 8.61 -12.28 7.27
C HIS A 124 8.01 -13.66 7.14
N ASP A 125 6.75 -13.74 6.73
CA ASP A 125 6.07 -15.02 6.57
C ASP A 125 6.62 -15.82 5.37
N GLN A 126 7.43 -15.18 4.51
CA GLN A 126 8.00 -15.78 3.30
C GLN A 126 9.54 -15.82 3.29
N ASN A 127 10.19 -14.99 4.11
CA ASN A 127 11.63 -14.99 4.29
C ASN A 127 11.97 -14.77 5.79
N PRO A 128 12.52 -15.79 6.49
CA PRO A 128 12.99 -15.64 7.86
C PRO A 128 14.01 -14.51 8.06
N ASP A 129 14.80 -14.21 7.02
CA ASP A 129 15.84 -13.18 7.04
C ASP A 129 15.34 -11.81 6.51
N ALA A 130 14.03 -11.62 6.35
CA ALA A 130 13.42 -10.44 5.71
C ALA A 130 13.82 -9.11 6.37
N ASP A 131 14.06 -9.05 7.68
CA ASP A 131 14.49 -7.82 8.37
C ASP A 131 15.94 -7.46 8.07
N SER A 132 16.78 -8.46 7.80
CA SER A 132 18.21 -8.30 7.56
C SER A 132 18.59 -8.27 6.09
N HIS A 133 17.63 -8.53 5.18
CA HIS A 133 17.89 -8.58 3.76
C HIS A 133 18.29 -7.19 3.25
N PRO A 134 19.44 -7.04 2.56
CA PRO A 134 19.88 -5.74 2.08
C PRO A 134 18.91 -5.20 1.03
N ILE A 135 18.53 -3.93 1.16
CA ILE A 135 17.67 -3.25 0.19
C ILE A 135 18.52 -2.29 -0.64
N ASN A 136 18.54 -2.50 -1.95
CA ASN A 136 19.14 -1.56 -2.89
C ASN A 136 18.13 -0.43 -3.19
N ASP A 137 18.51 0.81 -2.89
CA ASP A 137 17.63 1.98 -3.07
C ASP A 137 17.24 2.23 -4.53
N ILE A 138 18.15 2.02 -5.48
CA ILE A 138 17.87 2.21 -6.91
C ILE A 138 16.87 1.17 -7.41
N GLU A 139 17.05 -0.08 -6.98
CA GLU A 139 16.13 -1.16 -7.31
C GLU A 139 14.76 -0.93 -6.67
N LEU A 140 14.72 -0.53 -5.40
CA LEU A 140 13.48 -0.21 -4.70
C LEU A 140 12.72 0.90 -5.42
N LYS A 141 13.40 2.01 -5.77
CA LYS A 141 12.80 3.10 -6.54
C LYS A 141 12.14 2.62 -7.82
N THR A 142 12.81 1.74 -8.55
CA THR A 142 12.28 1.15 -9.78
C THR A 142 10.99 0.37 -9.52
N TYR A 143 10.96 -0.49 -8.49
CA TYR A 143 9.77 -1.27 -8.16
C TYR A 143 8.64 -0.44 -7.56
N VAL A 144 8.94 0.66 -6.86
CA VAL A 144 7.92 1.59 -6.38
C VAL A 144 7.27 2.34 -7.54
N GLU A 145 8.04 2.84 -8.50
CA GLU A 145 7.51 3.47 -9.72
C GLU A 145 6.62 2.50 -10.51
N ARG A 146 7.10 1.26 -10.72
CA ARG A 146 6.35 0.16 -11.35
C ARG A 146 5.03 -0.12 -10.62
N THR A 147 5.05 -0.18 -9.30
CA THR A 147 3.86 -0.41 -8.47
C THR A 147 2.80 0.69 -8.65
N LEU A 148 3.20 1.96 -8.57
CA LEU A 148 2.28 3.09 -8.76
C LEU A 148 1.75 3.14 -10.20
N ASN A 149 2.59 2.81 -11.18
CA ASN A 149 2.20 2.72 -12.58
C ASN A 149 1.16 1.63 -12.80
N VAL A 150 1.36 0.42 -12.25
CA VAL A 150 0.35 -0.65 -12.31
C VAL A 150 -0.97 -0.14 -11.77
N ILE A 151 -1.01 0.36 -10.52
CA ILE A 151 -2.23 0.87 -9.89
C ILE A 151 -2.97 1.90 -10.75
N SER A 152 -2.23 2.83 -11.38
CA SER A 152 -2.79 3.84 -12.27
C SER A 152 -3.25 3.29 -13.62
N CYS A 153 -2.50 2.38 -14.23
CA CYS A 153 -2.81 1.78 -15.53
C CYS A 153 -3.98 0.81 -15.43
N VAL A 154 -4.11 0.08 -14.33
CA VAL A 154 -5.25 -0.78 -14.15
C VAL A 154 -6.57 -0.01 -13.93
N TYR A 155 -6.50 1.29 -13.60
CA TYR A 155 -7.66 2.19 -13.64
C TYR A 155 -8.12 2.46 -15.09
N LYS A 156 -7.19 2.55 -16.06
CA LYS A 156 -7.50 2.82 -17.47
C LYS A 156 -8.28 1.67 -18.15
N LEU A 157 -8.15 0.43 -17.66
CA LEU A 157 -8.95 -0.71 -18.14
C LEU A 157 -10.46 -0.54 -17.90
N ARG A 158 -10.88 0.42 -17.06
CA ARG A 158 -12.31 0.75 -16.86
C ARG A 158 -12.84 1.73 -17.91
N CYS A 159 -12.00 2.58 -18.48
CA CYS A 159 -12.42 3.67 -19.37
C CYS A 159 -12.49 3.27 -20.86
N GLN A 160 -12.20 2.02 -21.21
CA GLN A 160 -12.26 1.52 -22.59
C GLN A 160 -13.50 0.65 -22.86
N GLY A 161 -14.53 0.78 -22.02
CA GLY A 161 -15.75 -0.02 -22.08
C GLY A 161 -17.04 0.80 -22.06
N GLU A 162 -17.05 1.96 -22.73
CA GLU A 162 -18.25 2.71 -23.11
C GLU A 162 -18.34 2.82 -24.64
#